data_AF-A0A7R6Z5A6-F1
#
_entry.id   AF-A0A7R6Z5A6-F1
#
_cell.length_a   1.000
_cell.length_b   1.000
_cell.length_c   1.000
_cell.angle_alpha   90.00
_cell.angle_beta   90.00
_cell.angle_gamma   90.00
#
_symmetry.space_group_name_H-M   'P 1'
#
loop_
_entity.id
_entity.type
_entity.pdbx_description
1 polymer ?
#
loop_
_entity_poly.entity_id
_entity_poly.type
_entity_poly.pdbx_seq_one_letter_code
_entity_poly.pdbx_strand_id
1 'polypeptide(L)'
;MTDQLPLGCFPEDADGNARSWPLVTEFMDYLRRTGAAEGYLQEFPGPAKHLLIWLDRNRIGVDAVDGDVVRRFLTHACDCPRPPGERYQTRHMHKPVFKGRIFHFVRFLEESGRIENPSSLDEGLRRIGDFIAYLGEQRYSPTTMKAYEFCCRHFVTWLHQYRIPLAAIDEGILRRFATHECICPGTFVHKAERNRDYQFRIERFVRFLITNGVLSSVASEDATGTDDLRDFRDWLRRHRGIGESTILDHARAVTRLRQQLGNDPASYDAALINRVILENLKTVSRVGAQQMCGSLRMYLRFLASRGECLPALVGAIPRIPRWRLATLPRYILNDDVERVIASCDPTTPRGLRDRAILLLLARLALRRGDVANLRLQDIDWDAALIRVAGKTRYTVALPLPQDVGDALAAYIEHARPPVESDRVFIRSIAPYKPFTDAGPISIVVSDALKRAGVDNPNLRGAHLLRHSAATNMVRSGATLDAVGALLRHRSPETTAIYAKVDTTMLMQVAQPWIGRATWR
;
A
#
# COMPACT_ATOMS: atom_id res chain seq x y z
N MET A 1 -27.97 53.83 -2.40
CA MET A 1 -27.80 54.07 -0.95
C MET A 1 -27.63 52.73 -0.26
N THR A 2 -26.37 52.30 -0.14
CA THR A 2 -25.86 51.36 0.86
C THR A 2 -24.35 51.55 0.80
N ASP A 3 -23.83 52.36 1.71
CA ASP A 3 -22.42 52.72 1.82
C ASP A 3 -21.57 51.47 2.08
N GLN A 4 -20.69 51.15 1.13
CA GLN A 4 -19.54 50.29 1.40
C GLN A 4 -18.43 51.15 2.02
N LEU A 5 -18.20 50.95 3.32
CA LEU A 5 -17.06 51.50 4.06
C LEU A 5 -15.74 51.15 3.34
N PRO A 6 -14.78 52.09 3.23
CA PRO A 6 -13.47 51.81 2.65
C PRO A 6 -12.65 50.87 3.55
N LEU A 7 -11.89 49.99 2.91
CA LEU A 7 -10.89 49.09 3.47
C LEU A 7 -9.91 49.84 4.38
N GLY A 8 -10.15 49.81 5.69
CA GLY A 8 -9.26 50.36 6.70
C GLY A 8 -9.10 49.39 7.86
N CYS A 9 -8.14 48.46 7.76
CA CYS A 9 -7.63 47.75 8.95
C CYS A 9 -6.61 48.60 9.74
N PHE A 10 -6.36 49.84 9.32
CA PHE A 10 -5.68 50.87 10.11
C PHE A 10 -6.64 52.01 10.45
N PRO A 11 -6.86 52.32 11.73
CA PRO A 11 -7.19 53.68 12.11
C PRO A 11 -5.92 54.52 11.98
N GLU A 12 -5.91 55.50 11.09
CA GLU A 12 -4.98 56.61 11.19
C GLU A 12 -5.49 57.53 12.31
N ASP A 13 -4.86 57.46 13.48
CA ASP A 13 -5.02 58.50 14.49
C ASP A 13 -4.00 59.61 14.18
N ALA A 14 -4.49 60.81 13.86
CA ALA A 14 -3.69 61.99 13.49
C ALA A 14 -2.67 62.43 14.58
N ASP A 15 -2.74 61.86 15.79
CA ASP A 15 -1.99 62.29 16.97
C ASP A 15 -0.98 61.25 17.51
N GLY A 16 -0.70 60.17 16.77
CA GLY A 16 0.44 59.29 17.09
C GLY A 16 0.36 58.53 18.42
N ASN A 17 -0.84 58.28 18.95
CA ASN A 17 -1.03 57.49 20.18
C ASN A 17 -1.46 56.03 19.89
N ALA A 18 -1.40 55.16 20.92
CA ALA A 18 -1.41 53.70 20.79
C ALA A 18 -2.55 53.11 19.92
N ARG A 19 -2.17 52.31 18.91
CA ARG A 19 -3.06 51.60 17.98
C ARG A 19 -4.07 50.72 18.74
N SER A 20 -5.35 51.08 18.68
CA SER A 20 -6.43 50.20 19.13
C SER A 20 -6.59 49.02 18.16
N TRP A 21 -6.70 47.80 18.70
CA TRP A 21 -6.97 46.58 17.93
C TRP A 21 -8.33 45.99 18.32
N PRO A 22 -9.47 46.55 17.86
CA PRO A 22 -10.81 46.14 18.31
C PRO A 22 -11.03 44.63 18.18
N LEU A 23 -10.63 44.06 17.04
CA LEU A 23 -10.79 42.63 16.76
C LEU A 23 -9.93 41.73 17.66
N VAL A 24 -8.76 42.21 18.09
CA VAL A 24 -7.91 41.49 19.04
C VAL A 24 -8.49 41.60 20.45
N THR A 25 -9.05 42.75 20.82
CA THR A 25 -9.77 42.92 22.09
C THR A 25 -10.96 41.96 22.18
N GLU A 26 -11.81 41.91 21.15
CA GLU A 26 -12.92 40.96 21.07
C GLU A 26 -12.46 39.50 21.14
N PHE A 27 -11.35 39.17 20.48
CA PHE A 27 -10.75 37.84 20.56
C PHE A 27 -10.30 37.49 21.98
N MET A 28 -9.70 38.43 22.71
CA MET A 28 -9.29 38.20 24.09
C MET A 28 -10.50 37.97 25.00
N ASP A 29 -11.59 38.70 24.81
CA ASP A 29 -12.85 38.49 25.54
C ASP A 29 -13.53 37.16 25.19
N TYR A 30 -13.44 36.75 23.93
CA TYR A 30 -13.83 35.41 23.50
C TYR A 30 -13.04 34.32 24.24
N LEU A 31 -11.70 34.42 24.27
CA LEU A 31 -10.87 33.43 24.96
C LEU A 31 -11.20 33.32 26.45
N ARG A 32 -11.44 34.45 27.13
CA ARG A 32 -11.87 34.49 28.54
C ARG A 32 -13.20 33.76 28.75
N ARG A 33 -14.20 34.02 27.89
CA ARG A 33 -15.51 33.35 27.96
C ARG A 33 -15.43 31.84 27.72
N THR A 34 -14.51 31.41 26.84
CA THR A 34 -14.29 29.99 26.53
C THR A 34 -13.40 29.24 27.54
N GLY A 35 -12.99 29.89 28.63
CA GLY A 35 -12.29 29.25 29.75
C GLY A 35 -10.78 29.10 29.58
N ALA A 36 -10.13 29.95 28.77
CA ALA A 36 -8.67 29.97 28.69
C ALA A 36 -8.04 30.48 30.02
N ALA A 37 -7.02 29.79 30.53
CA ALA A 37 -6.35 30.16 31.78
C ALA A 37 -5.63 31.51 31.68
N GLU A 38 -5.74 32.35 32.71
CA GLU A 38 -5.29 33.75 32.70
C GLU A 38 -3.79 33.91 32.37
N GLY A 39 -2.94 33.00 32.84
CA GLY A 39 -1.50 33.00 32.53
C GLY A 39 -1.16 32.71 31.06
N TYR A 40 -2.08 32.12 30.30
CA TYR A 40 -1.89 31.75 28.90
C TYR A 40 -2.38 32.83 27.92
N LEU A 41 -3.27 33.72 28.38
CA LEU A 41 -3.89 34.77 27.58
C LEU A 41 -2.88 35.79 27.03
N GLN A 42 -1.81 36.08 27.77
CA GLN A 42 -0.80 37.08 27.36
C GLN A 42 -0.07 36.74 26.06
N GLU A 43 -0.12 35.48 25.62
CA GLU A 43 0.65 35.00 24.48
C GLU A 43 -0.12 34.98 23.14
N PHE A 44 -1.43 35.27 23.15
CA PHE A 44 -2.34 35.28 21.99
C PHE A 44 -2.41 36.58 21.17
N PRO A 45 -2.30 37.79 21.76
CA PRO A 45 -2.42 39.04 21.01
C PRO A 45 -1.38 39.18 19.90
N GLY A 46 -0.12 38.81 20.16
CA GLY A 46 0.98 38.94 19.19
C GLY A 46 0.73 38.17 17.88
N PRO A 47 0.43 36.87 17.92
CA PRO A 47 0.05 36.10 16.73
C PRO A 47 -1.16 36.65 15.97
N ALA A 48 -2.22 37.05 16.68
CA ALA A 48 -3.43 37.61 16.06
C ALA A 48 -3.13 38.93 15.33
N LYS A 49 -2.43 39.86 15.98
CA LYS A 49 -1.96 41.11 15.36
C LYS A 49 -1.10 40.83 14.12
N HIS A 50 -0.21 39.85 14.19
CA HIS A 50 0.64 39.50 13.06
C HIS A 50 -0.17 39.02 11.84
N LEU A 51 -1.19 38.17 12.04
CA LEU A 51 -2.08 37.78 10.95
C LEU A 51 -2.76 39.00 10.33
N LEU A 52 -3.30 39.91 11.15
CA LEU A 52 -3.99 41.10 10.66
C LEU A 52 -3.07 42.04 9.87
N ILE A 53 -1.83 42.25 10.33
CA ILE A 53 -0.81 43.02 9.59
C ILE A 53 -0.49 42.36 8.25
N TRP A 54 -0.37 41.04 8.23
CA TRP A 54 -0.08 40.31 7.00
C TRP A 54 -1.24 40.36 6.01
N LEU A 55 -2.48 40.24 6.48
CA LEU A 55 -3.69 40.35 5.66
C LEU A 55 -3.77 41.73 5.00
N ASP A 56 -3.57 42.79 5.78
CA ASP A 56 -3.56 44.18 5.29
C ASP A 56 -2.47 44.40 4.23
N ARG A 57 -1.24 43.96 4.50
CA ARG A 57 -0.11 44.02 3.52
C ARG A 57 -0.44 43.32 2.20
N ASN A 58 -1.22 42.24 2.24
CA ASN A 58 -1.62 41.47 1.07
C ASN A 58 -2.97 41.91 0.48
N ARG A 59 -3.60 42.97 1.03
CA ARG A 59 -4.93 43.48 0.63
C ARG A 59 -6.02 42.41 0.70
N ILE A 60 -5.99 41.59 1.75
CA ILE A 60 -6.98 40.53 2.01
C ILE A 60 -7.88 41.00 3.16
N GLY A 61 -9.18 41.09 2.92
CA GLY A 61 -10.17 41.37 3.97
C GLY A 61 -10.26 40.23 4.99
N VAL A 62 -10.65 40.55 6.23
CA VAL A 62 -10.83 39.53 7.29
C VAL A 62 -11.91 38.51 6.91
N ASP A 63 -12.94 38.95 6.21
CA ASP A 63 -14.04 38.16 5.64
C ASP A 63 -13.58 37.18 4.54
N ALA A 64 -12.46 37.48 3.87
CA ALA A 64 -11.86 36.64 2.84
C ALA A 64 -10.86 35.60 3.39
N VAL A 65 -10.74 35.46 4.72
CA VAL A 65 -9.79 34.52 5.35
C VAL A 65 -10.27 33.08 5.21
N ASP A 66 -9.78 32.39 4.18
CA ASP A 66 -10.03 30.97 3.92
C ASP A 66 -8.85 30.05 4.33
N GLY A 67 -8.89 28.78 3.92
CA GLY A 67 -7.83 27.81 4.21
C GLY A 67 -6.51 28.08 3.46
N ASP A 68 -6.57 28.64 2.25
CA ASP A 68 -5.37 28.97 1.48
C ASP A 68 -4.68 30.22 2.03
N VAL A 69 -5.45 31.22 2.45
CA VAL A 69 -4.96 32.42 3.13
C VAL A 69 -4.21 32.05 4.41
N VAL A 70 -4.80 31.20 5.27
CA VAL A 70 -4.12 30.71 6.49
C VAL A 70 -2.86 29.94 6.14
N ARG A 71 -2.91 29.06 5.13
CA ARG A 71 -1.73 28.31 4.67
C ARG A 71 -0.60 29.24 4.22
N ARG A 72 -0.91 30.21 3.33
CA ARG A 72 0.05 31.21 2.84
C ARG A 72 0.67 31.98 3.99
N PHE A 73 -0.14 32.42 4.96
CA PHE A 73 0.36 33.05 6.18
C PHE A 73 1.29 32.14 6.99
N LEU A 74 0.94 30.87 7.21
CA LEU A 74 1.79 29.97 8.00
C LEU A 74 3.11 29.60 7.31
N THR A 75 3.21 29.75 5.99
CA THR A 75 4.40 29.43 5.20
C THR A 75 5.17 30.64 4.67
N HIS A 76 4.72 31.87 4.95
CA HIS A 76 5.36 33.06 4.37
C HIS A 76 6.75 33.34 4.99
N ALA A 77 7.66 33.85 4.16
CA ALA A 77 8.90 34.45 4.65
C ALA A 77 8.56 35.83 5.25
N CYS A 78 8.71 35.99 6.56
CA CYS A 78 8.20 37.15 7.27
C CYS A 78 8.99 38.43 6.97
N ASP A 79 8.36 39.34 6.24
CA ASP A 79 8.81 40.71 5.94
C ASP A 79 7.80 41.79 6.41
N CYS A 80 6.85 41.39 7.27
CA CYS A 80 5.75 42.24 7.72
C CYS A 80 6.25 43.46 8.51
N PRO A 81 5.70 44.66 8.27
CA PRO A 81 6.11 45.89 8.95
C PRO A 81 5.77 45.83 10.43
N ARG A 82 6.71 46.22 11.30
CA ARG A 82 6.49 46.32 12.74
C ARG A 82 6.08 47.75 13.12
N PRO A 83 4.81 47.99 13.49
CA PRO A 83 4.37 49.31 13.91
C PRO A 83 5.13 49.84 15.13
N PRO A 84 5.30 51.18 15.25
CA PRO A 84 5.81 51.79 16.48
C PRO A 84 4.97 51.38 17.70
N GLY A 85 5.62 50.98 18.79
CA GLY A 85 4.96 50.53 20.02
C GLY A 85 4.50 49.07 20.02
N GLU A 86 4.50 48.38 18.88
CA GLU A 86 4.05 47.00 18.77
C GLU A 86 5.24 46.02 18.70
N ARG A 87 5.21 44.98 19.54
CA ARG A 87 6.21 43.90 19.53
C ARG A 87 5.50 42.56 19.30
N TYR A 88 5.66 41.99 18.11
CA TYR A 88 5.30 40.60 17.84
C TYR A 88 6.55 39.78 17.45
N GLN A 89 6.65 38.57 17.98
CA GLN A 89 7.82 37.71 17.79
C GLN A 89 7.71 36.95 16.47
N THR A 90 8.53 37.30 15.48
CA THR A 90 8.58 36.58 14.18
C THR A 90 9.45 35.31 14.23
N ARG A 91 10.38 35.23 15.19
CA ARG A 91 11.31 34.10 15.37
C ARG A 91 10.63 32.75 15.66
N HIS A 92 9.36 32.75 16.06
CA HIS A 92 8.64 31.55 16.52
C HIS A 92 7.51 31.11 15.58
N MET A 93 7.35 31.71 14.40
CA MET A 93 6.24 31.40 13.50
C MET A 93 6.17 29.93 13.05
N HIS A 94 7.32 29.28 12.89
CA HIS A 94 7.38 27.87 12.54
C HIS A 94 7.02 26.95 13.72
N LYS A 95 7.02 27.46 14.96
CA LYS A 95 6.77 26.64 16.14
C LYS A 95 5.29 26.22 16.20
N PRO A 96 4.99 24.95 16.53
CA PRO A 96 3.62 24.44 16.68
C PRO A 96 2.72 25.31 17.57
N VAL A 97 3.27 25.82 18.67
CA VAL A 97 2.55 26.67 19.63
C VAL A 97 2.07 27.98 18.99
N PHE A 98 2.89 28.60 18.13
CA PHE A 98 2.47 29.80 17.40
C PHE A 98 1.34 29.50 16.42
N LYS A 99 1.48 28.43 15.63
CA LYS A 99 0.46 27.98 14.68
C LYS A 99 -0.87 27.71 15.39
N GLY A 100 -0.83 27.03 16.55
CA GLY A 100 -2.02 26.78 17.37
C GLY A 100 -2.79 28.06 17.74
N ARG A 101 -2.09 29.13 18.14
CA ARG A 101 -2.72 30.42 18.47
C ARG A 101 -3.37 31.10 17.28
N ILE A 102 -2.79 30.95 16.09
CA ILE A 102 -3.41 31.42 14.84
C ILE A 102 -4.72 30.69 14.60
N PHE A 103 -4.76 29.37 14.78
CA PHE A 103 -6.00 28.59 14.64
C PHE A 103 -7.06 28.97 15.69
N HIS A 104 -6.68 29.36 16.91
CA HIS A 104 -7.63 29.92 17.89
C HIS A 104 -8.25 31.24 17.41
N PHE A 105 -7.45 32.14 16.85
CA PHE A 105 -7.94 33.41 16.31
C PHE A 105 -8.86 33.20 15.11
N VAL A 106 -8.45 32.31 14.20
CA VAL A 106 -9.24 31.81 13.07
C VAL A 106 -10.60 31.26 13.52
N ARG A 107 -10.62 30.43 14.57
CA ARG A 107 -11.85 29.88 15.15
C ARG A 107 -12.75 30.96 15.75
N PHE A 108 -12.17 31.97 16.39
CA PHE A 108 -12.93 33.13 16.88
C PHE A 108 -13.62 33.87 15.72
N LEU A 109 -12.94 34.06 14.58
CA LEU A 109 -13.56 34.69 13.40
C LEU A 109 -14.73 33.85 12.88
N GLU A 110 -14.62 32.52 12.90
CA GLU A 110 -15.70 31.59 12.53
C GLU A 110 -16.89 31.69 13.48
N GLU A 111 -16.66 31.55 14.79
CA GLU A 111 -17.75 31.56 15.80
C GLU A 111 -18.39 32.95 15.98
N SER A 112 -17.69 34.03 15.58
CA SER A 112 -18.27 35.38 15.52
C SER A 112 -18.98 35.69 14.18
N GLY A 113 -19.07 34.72 13.27
CA GLY A 113 -19.77 34.85 11.99
C GLY A 113 -19.07 35.75 10.96
N ARG A 114 -17.78 36.04 11.15
CA ARG A 114 -17.00 36.90 10.25
C ARG A 114 -16.45 36.16 9.04
N ILE A 115 -16.30 34.85 9.14
CA ILE A 115 -15.88 33.97 8.05
C ILE A 115 -16.65 32.65 8.12
N GLU A 116 -16.89 32.05 6.98
CA GLU A 116 -17.49 30.72 6.89
C GLU A 116 -16.42 29.63 6.83
N ASN A 117 -16.64 28.51 7.53
CA ASN A 117 -15.82 27.33 7.39
C ASN A 117 -16.49 26.37 6.39
N PRO A 118 -15.96 26.20 5.17
CA PRO A 118 -16.56 25.30 4.16
C PRO A 118 -16.47 23.82 4.58
N SER A 119 -15.68 23.49 5.60
CA SER A 119 -15.61 22.15 6.16
C SER A 119 -16.55 21.99 7.36
N SER A 120 -17.56 21.15 7.24
CA SER A 120 -18.41 20.75 8.37
C SER A 120 -17.75 19.61 9.17
N LEU A 121 -17.37 19.89 10.42
CA LEU A 121 -16.87 18.87 11.34
C LEU A 121 -17.93 17.80 11.62
N ASP A 122 -19.19 18.20 11.82
CA ASP A 122 -20.30 17.29 12.10
C ASP A 122 -20.59 16.36 10.93
N GLU A 123 -20.56 16.86 9.69
CA GLU A 123 -20.64 16.02 8.50
C GLU A 123 -19.51 14.99 8.48
N GLY A 124 -18.26 15.42 8.71
CA GLY A 124 -17.12 14.51 8.73
C GLY A 124 -17.22 13.45 9.83
N LEU A 125 -17.69 13.80 11.03
CA LEU A 125 -17.93 12.86 12.12
C LEU A 125 -19.06 11.88 11.80
N ARG A 126 -20.16 12.33 11.18
CA ARG A 126 -21.22 11.44 10.68
C ARG A 126 -20.68 10.43 9.66
N ARG A 127 -19.87 10.87 8.70
CA ARG A 127 -19.22 9.98 7.72
C ARG A 127 -18.28 8.96 8.34
N ILE A 128 -17.60 9.30 9.42
CA ILE A 128 -16.82 8.33 10.20
C ILE A 128 -17.76 7.29 10.81
N GLY A 129 -18.88 7.70 11.38
CA GLY A 129 -19.92 6.79 11.88
C GLY A 129 -20.38 5.79 10.82
N ASP A 130 -20.76 6.28 9.63
CA ASP A 130 -21.15 5.45 8.48
C ASP A 130 -20.04 4.45 8.11
N PHE A 131 -18.78 4.90 8.09
CA PHE A 131 -17.64 4.06 7.77
C PHE A 131 -17.39 2.98 8.82
N ILE A 132 -17.53 3.29 10.11
CA ILE A 132 -17.38 2.31 11.19
C ILE A 132 -18.50 1.28 11.16
N ALA A 133 -19.75 1.70 10.89
CA ALA A 133 -20.86 0.78 10.68
C ALA A 133 -20.59 -0.18 9.51
N TYR A 134 -20.12 0.35 8.37
CA TYR A 134 -19.68 -0.46 7.23
C TYR A 134 -18.55 -1.45 7.59
N LEU A 135 -17.56 -1.04 8.39
CA LEU A 135 -16.53 -1.98 8.87
C LEU A 135 -17.12 -3.06 9.78
N GLY A 136 -18.14 -2.73 10.59
CA GLY A 136 -18.89 -3.67 11.41
C GLY A 136 -19.60 -4.73 10.60
N GLU A 137 -20.28 -4.34 9.52
CA GLU A 137 -20.92 -5.26 8.57
C GLU A 137 -19.91 -6.22 7.91
N GLN A 138 -18.70 -5.71 7.63
CA GLN A 138 -17.59 -6.51 7.11
C GLN A 138 -16.90 -7.37 8.19
N ARG A 139 -17.44 -7.38 9.42
CA ARG A 139 -17.03 -8.17 10.58
C ARG A 139 -15.60 -7.88 11.06
N TYR A 140 -15.18 -6.60 11.00
CA TYR A 140 -13.94 -6.17 11.62
C TYR A 140 -14.00 -6.29 13.15
N SER A 141 -12.86 -6.57 13.80
CA SER A 141 -12.80 -6.62 15.26
C SER A 141 -13.00 -5.22 15.88
N PRO A 142 -13.60 -5.11 17.08
CA PRO A 142 -13.80 -3.83 17.76
C PRO A 142 -12.52 -3.01 17.92
N THR A 143 -11.40 -3.66 18.28
CA THR A 143 -10.09 -3.02 18.39
C THR A 143 -9.63 -2.42 17.06
N THR A 144 -9.86 -3.12 15.95
CA THR A 144 -9.50 -2.63 14.62
C THR A 144 -10.39 -1.45 14.23
N MET A 145 -11.70 -1.53 14.46
CA MET A 145 -12.64 -0.43 14.18
C MET A 145 -12.27 0.84 14.96
N LYS A 146 -11.96 0.73 16.25
CA LYS A 146 -11.47 1.86 17.07
C LYS A 146 -10.19 2.48 16.49
N ALA A 147 -9.27 1.67 15.98
CA ALA A 147 -8.06 2.18 15.36
C ALA A 147 -8.32 2.92 14.03
N TYR A 148 -9.31 2.47 13.23
CA TYR A 148 -9.78 3.23 12.06
C TYR A 148 -10.44 4.53 12.49
N GLU A 149 -11.36 4.50 13.45
CA GLU A 149 -12.08 5.66 13.95
C GLU A 149 -11.12 6.75 14.44
N PHE A 150 -10.12 6.38 15.25
CA PHE A 150 -9.10 7.30 15.74
C PHE A 150 -8.33 7.99 14.60
N CYS A 151 -7.89 7.23 13.59
CA CYS A 151 -7.18 7.77 12.43
C CYS A 151 -8.07 8.70 11.60
N CYS A 152 -9.33 8.33 11.38
CA CYS A 152 -10.26 9.12 10.58
C CYS A 152 -10.71 10.39 11.30
N ARG A 153 -10.94 10.33 12.62
CA ARG A 153 -11.22 11.51 13.45
C ARG A 153 -10.09 12.53 13.35
N HIS A 154 -8.84 12.08 13.46
CA HIS A 154 -7.70 12.97 13.26
C HIS A 154 -7.71 13.62 11.87
N PHE A 155 -7.95 12.83 10.82
CA PHE A 155 -8.00 13.33 9.45
C PHE A 155 -9.11 14.37 9.26
N VAL A 156 -10.33 14.10 9.72
CA VAL A 156 -11.47 15.03 9.62
C VAL A 156 -11.23 16.29 10.46
N THR A 157 -10.70 16.16 11.67
CA THR A 157 -10.34 17.33 12.51
C THR A 157 -9.28 18.19 11.82
N TRP A 158 -8.30 17.57 11.18
CA TRP A 158 -7.30 18.28 10.39
C TRP A 158 -7.91 19.00 9.18
N LEU A 159 -8.80 18.35 8.42
CA LEU A 159 -9.51 18.98 7.30
C LEU A 159 -10.29 20.22 7.77
N HIS A 160 -11.03 20.10 8.88
CA HIS A 160 -11.80 21.20 9.44
C HIS A 160 -10.92 22.36 9.92
N GLN A 161 -9.83 22.07 10.64
CA GLN A 161 -8.88 23.10 11.09
C GLN A 161 -8.23 23.86 9.92
N TYR A 162 -7.93 23.17 8.82
CA TYR A 162 -7.35 23.78 7.62
C TYR A 162 -8.41 24.23 6.59
N ARG A 163 -9.71 24.18 6.94
CA ARG A 163 -10.84 24.60 6.10
C ARG A 163 -10.90 23.92 4.74
N ILE A 164 -10.57 22.63 4.71
CA ILE A 164 -10.59 21.81 3.50
C ILE A 164 -11.93 21.07 3.48
N PRO A 165 -12.87 21.39 2.58
CA PRO A 165 -14.13 20.66 2.50
C PRO A 165 -13.87 19.21 2.12
N LEU A 166 -14.70 18.28 2.59
CA LEU A 166 -14.58 16.85 2.25
C LEU A 166 -14.52 16.64 0.73
N ALA A 167 -15.35 17.36 -0.04
CA ALA A 167 -15.40 17.27 -1.49
C ALA A 167 -14.07 17.61 -2.20
N ALA A 168 -13.16 18.34 -1.54
CA ALA A 168 -11.85 18.71 -2.08
C ALA A 168 -10.73 17.70 -1.74
N ILE A 169 -11.06 16.54 -1.16
CA ILE A 169 -10.05 15.51 -0.86
C ILE A 169 -9.50 14.94 -2.17
N ASP A 170 -8.22 15.18 -2.41
CA ASP A 170 -7.42 14.58 -3.49
C ASP A 170 -6.11 13.95 -2.96
N GLU A 171 -5.28 13.44 -3.86
CA GLU A 171 -3.99 12.84 -3.50
C GLU A 171 -3.00 13.88 -2.90
N GLY A 172 -3.09 15.14 -3.33
CA GLY A 172 -2.31 16.24 -2.79
C GLY A 172 -2.66 16.52 -1.32
N ILE A 173 -3.94 16.52 -0.98
CA ILE A 173 -4.45 16.65 0.40
C ILE A 173 -3.99 15.47 1.25
N LEU A 174 -4.03 14.24 0.73
CA LEU A 174 -3.56 13.06 1.46
C LEU A 174 -2.06 13.12 1.75
N ARG A 175 -1.24 13.56 0.78
CA ARG A 175 0.20 13.79 0.99
C ARG A 175 0.45 14.87 2.04
N ARG A 176 -0.28 15.99 1.97
CA ARG A 176 -0.19 17.07 2.97
C ARG A 176 -0.52 16.55 4.37
N PHE A 177 -1.58 15.75 4.51
CA PHE A 177 -1.90 15.13 5.80
C PHE A 177 -0.82 14.16 6.26
N ALA A 178 -0.23 13.36 5.37
CA ALA A 178 0.80 12.41 5.76
C ALA A 178 2.03 13.07 6.41
N THR A 179 2.39 14.27 5.94
CA THR A 179 3.62 14.99 6.35
C THR A 179 3.37 16.20 7.25
N HIS A 180 2.13 16.45 7.72
CA HIS A 180 1.84 17.67 8.48
C HIS A 180 2.45 17.65 9.89
N GLU A 181 2.94 18.78 10.38
CA GLU A 181 3.24 18.91 11.81
C GLU A 181 1.93 18.94 12.60
N CYS A 182 1.69 17.91 13.42
CA CYS A 182 0.39 17.74 14.10
C CYS A 182 0.18 18.81 15.17
N ILE A 183 -0.77 19.71 14.90
CA ILE A 183 -1.29 20.73 15.83
C ILE A 183 -2.81 20.63 15.98
N CYS A 184 -3.35 19.48 15.60
CA CYS A 184 -4.78 19.20 15.66
C CYS A 184 -5.28 19.19 17.10
N PRO A 185 -6.42 19.85 17.40
CA PRO A 185 -6.97 19.87 18.74
C PRO A 185 -7.38 18.46 19.18
N GLY A 186 -6.93 18.02 20.36
CA GLY A 186 -7.22 16.70 20.93
C GLY A 186 -5.98 15.89 21.29
N THR A 187 -6.17 14.62 21.65
CA THR A 187 -5.11 13.68 22.07
C THR A 187 -4.52 12.91 20.89
N PHE A 188 -4.07 13.63 19.86
CA PHE A 188 -3.46 13.01 18.67
C PHE A 188 -1.94 12.87 18.82
N VAL A 189 -1.37 11.84 18.19
CA VAL A 189 0.08 11.57 18.26
C VAL A 189 0.84 12.65 17.48
N HIS A 190 1.60 13.50 18.18
CA HIS A 190 2.29 14.66 17.60
C HIS A 190 3.57 14.35 16.78
N LYS A 191 3.75 13.11 16.29
CA LYS A 191 4.94 12.75 15.50
C LYS A 191 4.74 13.14 14.02
N ALA A 192 5.80 13.68 13.40
CA ALA A 192 5.78 14.29 12.06
C ALA A 192 5.50 13.32 10.91
N GLU A 193 5.79 12.02 11.06
CA GLU A 193 5.56 11.01 10.02
C GLU A 193 4.51 9.98 10.45
N ARG A 194 3.39 9.94 9.73
CA ARG A 194 2.39 8.89 9.93
C ARG A 194 2.89 7.62 9.28
N ASN A 195 2.89 6.53 10.05
CA ASN A 195 3.30 5.23 9.53
C ASN A 195 2.37 4.75 8.41
N ARG A 196 2.84 3.75 7.66
CA ARG A 196 2.13 3.19 6.51
C ARG A 196 0.73 2.68 6.86
N ASP A 197 0.56 2.08 8.04
CA ASP A 197 -0.74 1.57 8.49
C ASP A 197 -1.75 2.69 8.72
N TYR A 198 -1.29 3.82 9.24
CA TYR A 198 -2.11 5.01 9.45
C TYR A 198 -2.62 5.57 8.12
N GLN A 199 -1.73 5.71 7.14
CA GLN A 199 -2.08 6.16 5.78
C GLN A 199 -3.05 5.19 5.12
N PHE A 200 -2.81 3.89 5.21
CA PHE A 200 -3.70 2.87 4.67
C PHE A 200 -5.12 2.94 5.24
N ARG A 201 -5.26 3.26 6.54
CA ARG A 201 -6.58 3.42 7.16
C ARG A 201 -7.35 4.60 6.58
N ILE A 202 -6.66 5.71 6.35
CA ILE A 202 -7.25 6.92 5.74
C ILE A 202 -7.60 6.67 4.28
N GLU A 203 -6.69 6.08 3.49
CA GLU A 203 -6.96 5.73 2.09
C GLU A 203 -8.20 4.83 1.97
N ARG A 204 -8.41 3.92 2.93
CA ARG A 204 -9.59 3.07 2.97
C ARG A 204 -10.86 3.87 3.26
N PHE A 205 -10.82 4.83 4.18
CA PHE A 205 -11.93 5.73 4.47
C PHE A 205 -12.26 6.59 3.24
N VAL A 206 -11.27 7.18 2.57
CA VAL A 206 -11.46 7.93 1.33
C VAL A 206 -12.08 7.06 0.24
N ARG A 207 -11.60 5.82 0.06
CA ARG A 207 -12.21 4.88 -0.89
C ARG A 207 -13.67 4.58 -0.54
N PHE A 208 -14.00 4.47 0.74
CA PHE A 208 -15.38 4.32 1.19
C PHE A 208 -16.22 5.54 0.82
N LEU A 209 -15.72 6.77 1.04
CA LEU A 209 -16.43 8.00 0.64
C LEU A 209 -16.65 8.08 -0.87
N ILE A 210 -15.66 7.69 -1.69
CA ILE A 210 -15.81 7.62 -3.16
C ILE A 210 -16.87 6.59 -3.55
N THR A 211 -16.83 5.39 -2.94
CA THR A 211 -17.76 4.30 -3.28
C THR A 211 -19.21 4.65 -2.94
N ASN A 212 -19.43 5.48 -1.92
CA ASN A 212 -20.75 5.95 -1.49
C ASN A 212 -21.15 7.29 -2.13
N GLY A 213 -20.41 7.77 -3.13
CA GLY A 213 -20.74 9.00 -3.87
C GLY A 213 -20.56 10.29 -3.07
N VAL A 214 -19.94 10.26 -1.89
CA VAL A 214 -19.63 11.46 -1.08
C VAL A 214 -18.49 12.25 -1.70
N LEU A 215 -17.51 11.54 -2.27
CA LEU A 215 -16.46 12.13 -3.09
C LEU A 215 -16.74 11.78 -4.54
N SER A 216 -16.68 12.78 -5.42
CA SER A 216 -16.48 12.50 -6.83
C SER A 216 -15.14 11.77 -6.94
N SER A 217 -15.11 10.64 -7.64
CA SER A 217 -13.83 10.02 -7.98
C SER A 217 -12.98 11.11 -8.61
N VAL A 218 -11.90 11.50 -7.93
CA VAL A 218 -10.85 12.31 -8.55
C VAL A 218 -10.27 11.41 -9.63
N ALA A 219 -10.88 11.44 -10.81
CA ALA A 219 -10.13 11.26 -12.03
C ALA A 219 -9.02 12.28 -11.89
N SER A 220 -7.84 11.80 -11.54
CA SER A 220 -6.63 12.59 -11.54
C SER A 220 -6.64 13.36 -12.85
N GLU A 221 -6.39 14.66 -12.81
CA GLU A 221 -6.15 15.49 -14.00
C GLU A 221 -4.88 15.06 -14.77
N ASP A 222 -4.42 13.81 -14.59
CA ASP A 222 -3.54 13.03 -15.47
C ASP A 222 -4.37 12.12 -16.41
N ALA A 223 -5.44 12.64 -16.98
CA ALA A 223 -6.26 11.93 -17.97
C ALA A 223 -5.48 11.58 -19.26
N THR A 224 -4.30 12.16 -19.47
CA THR A 224 -3.36 11.76 -20.53
C THR A 224 -2.40 10.64 -20.10
N GLY A 225 -2.17 10.44 -18.80
CA GLY A 225 -1.22 9.44 -18.28
C GLY A 225 -1.83 8.08 -17.91
N THR A 226 -3.12 8.06 -17.55
CA THR A 226 -3.85 6.86 -17.10
C THR A 226 -4.38 5.99 -18.25
N ASP A 227 -4.68 6.60 -19.40
CA ASP A 227 -5.17 5.89 -20.58
C ASP A 227 -4.10 4.97 -21.19
N ASP A 228 -2.85 5.45 -21.28
CA ASP A 228 -1.73 4.69 -21.83
C ASP A 228 -1.41 3.39 -21.07
N LEU A 229 -1.49 3.40 -19.73
CA LEU A 229 -1.28 2.18 -18.93
C LEU A 229 -2.44 1.20 -19.04
N ARG A 230 -3.68 1.71 -19.19
CA ARG A 230 -4.85 0.87 -19.45
C ARG A 230 -4.70 0.20 -20.82
N ASP A 231 -4.37 0.98 -21.83
CA ASP A 231 -4.10 0.50 -23.19
C ASP A 231 -2.95 -0.49 -23.23
N PHE A 232 -1.87 -0.23 -22.50
CA PHE A 232 -0.75 -1.15 -22.38
C PHE A 232 -1.18 -2.49 -21.78
N ARG A 233 -1.97 -2.47 -20.70
CA ARG A 233 -2.49 -3.69 -20.07
C ARG A 233 -3.40 -4.47 -21.03
N ASP A 234 -4.23 -3.76 -21.77
CA ASP A 234 -5.12 -4.34 -22.76
C ASP A 234 -4.36 -4.91 -23.95
N TRP A 235 -3.31 -4.21 -24.41
CA TRP A 235 -2.41 -4.69 -25.44
C TRP A 235 -1.68 -5.96 -25.01
N LEU A 236 -1.17 -6.01 -23.76
CA LEU A 236 -0.59 -7.24 -23.20
C LEU A 236 -1.60 -8.39 -23.17
N ARG A 237 -2.86 -8.11 -22.84
CA ARG A 237 -3.92 -9.12 -22.78
C ARG A 237 -4.26 -9.67 -24.17
N ARG A 238 -4.48 -8.78 -25.16
CA ARG A 238 -4.93 -9.13 -26.51
C ARG A 238 -3.79 -9.66 -27.40
N HIS A 239 -2.66 -8.95 -27.46
CA HIS A 239 -1.58 -9.24 -28.40
C HIS A 239 -0.52 -10.19 -27.84
N ARG A 240 -0.31 -10.20 -26.52
CA ARG A 240 0.70 -11.07 -25.89
C ARG A 240 0.08 -12.31 -25.22
N GLY A 241 -1.23 -12.30 -24.95
CA GLY A 241 -1.94 -13.43 -24.36
C GLY A 241 -1.42 -13.85 -22.99
N ILE A 242 -0.75 -12.95 -22.27
CA ILE A 242 -0.14 -13.26 -20.97
C ILE A 242 -1.17 -13.16 -19.84
N GLY A 243 -0.94 -13.89 -18.73
CA GLY A 243 -1.88 -13.94 -17.61
C GLY A 243 -1.96 -12.64 -16.82
N GLU A 244 -3.11 -12.36 -16.21
CA GLU A 244 -3.39 -11.09 -15.52
C GLU A 244 -2.37 -10.73 -14.43
N SER A 245 -1.88 -11.72 -13.67
CA SER A 245 -0.81 -11.47 -12.68
C SER A 245 0.48 -10.96 -13.32
N THR A 246 0.84 -11.49 -14.49
CA THR A 246 2.03 -11.04 -15.24
C THR A 246 1.79 -9.65 -15.85
N ILE A 247 0.56 -9.36 -16.29
CA ILE A 247 0.15 -8.02 -16.74
C ILE A 247 0.33 -7.01 -15.60
N LEU A 248 -0.14 -7.33 -14.39
CA LEU A 248 -0.01 -6.46 -13.23
C LEU A 248 1.46 -6.25 -12.82
N ASP A 249 2.29 -7.30 -12.90
CA ASP A 249 3.73 -7.18 -12.62
C ASP A 249 4.44 -6.27 -13.64
N HIS A 250 4.07 -6.36 -14.93
CA HIS A 250 4.56 -5.45 -15.96
C HIS A 250 4.08 -4.02 -15.73
N ALA A 251 2.78 -3.82 -15.48
CA ALA A 251 2.20 -2.50 -15.24
C ALA A 251 2.89 -1.80 -14.07
N ARG A 252 3.06 -2.48 -12.93
CA ARG A 252 3.76 -1.93 -11.75
C ARG A 252 5.20 -1.52 -12.07
N ALA A 253 5.94 -2.36 -12.80
CA ALA A 253 7.30 -2.05 -13.19
C ALA A 253 7.34 -0.82 -14.11
N VAL A 254 6.46 -0.75 -15.10
CA VAL A 254 6.37 0.38 -16.05
C VAL A 254 5.94 1.67 -15.36
N THR A 255 4.95 1.64 -14.47
CA THR A 255 4.53 2.82 -13.70
C THR A 255 5.70 3.46 -12.96
N ARG A 256 6.58 2.66 -12.35
CA ARG A 256 7.79 3.18 -11.68
C ARG A 256 8.78 3.76 -12.68
N LEU A 257 9.03 3.08 -13.80
CA LEU A 257 10.01 3.53 -14.79
C LEU A 257 9.56 4.81 -15.53
N ARG A 258 8.26 4.99 -15.77
CA ARG A 258 7.70 6.19 -16.43
C ARG A 258 8.04 7.47 -15.68
N GLN A 259 8.10 7.43 -14.35
CA GLN A 259 8.49 8.59 -13.52
C GLN A 259 9.90 9.10 -13.87
N GLN A 260 10.78 8.25 -14.40
CA GLN A 260 12.15 8.60 -14.78
C GLN A 260 12.33 8.77 -16.29
N LEU A 261 11.51 8.09 -17.10
CA LEU A 261 11.53 8.21 -18.56
C LEU A 261 10.88 9.52 -19.03
N GLY A 262 9.95 10.08 -18.27
CA GLY A 262 9.18 11.25 -18.66
C GLY A 262 7.93 10.89 -19.48
N ASN A 263 7.11 11.92 -19.73
CA ASN A 263 5.75 11.77 -20.25
C ASN A 263 5.65 11.74 -21.78
N ASP A 264 6.72 12.11 -22.49
CA ASP A 264 6.75 12.14 -23.96
C ASP A 264 7.58 10.97 -24.51
N PRO A 265 6.94 9.88 -25.01
CA PRO A 265 7.64 8.74 -25.59
C PRO A 265 8.43 9.06 -26.85
N ALA A 266 8.09 10.13 -27.59
CA ALA A 266 8.79 10.52 -28.81
C ALA A 266 10.20 11.04 -28.50
N SER A 267 10.41 11.57 -27.30
CA SER A 267 11.70 12.04 -26.80
C SER A 267 12.65 10.92 -26.35
N TYR A 268 12.18 9.67 -26.30
CA TYR A 268 13.00 8.57 -25.77
C TYR A 268 14.18 8.25 -26.68
N ASP A 269 15.38 8.24 -26.11
CA ASP A 269 16.60 7.82 -26.79
C ASP A 269 17.33 6.69 -26.03
N ALA A 270 18.36 6.11 -26.65
CA ALA A 270 19.12 5.03 -26.04
C ALA A 270 19.87 5.46 -24.77
N ALA A 271 20.27 6.74 -24.67
CA ALA A 271 21.01 7.27 -23.54
C ALA A 271 20.12 7.37 -22.29
N LEU A 272 18.88 7.86 -22.45
CA LEU A 272 17.85 7.92 -21.42
C LEU A 272 17.51 6.51 -20.92
N ILE A 273 17.22 5.57 -21.84
CA ILE A 273 16.91 4.18 -21.47
C ILE A 273 18.05 3.56 -20.65
N ASN A 274 19.30 3.74 -21.08
CA ASN A 274 20.46 3.24 -20.35
C ASN A 274 20.60 3.86 -18.97
N ARG A 275 20.41 5.18 -18.84
CA ARG A 275 20.48 5.90 -17.56
C ARG A 275 19.45 5.35 -16.57
N VAL A 276 18.18 5.27 -17.00
CA VAL A 276 17.08 4.75 -16.18
C VAL A 276 17.36 3.32 -15.72
N ILE A 277 17.86 2.46 -16.61
CA ILE A 277 18.21 1.08 -16.25
C ILE A 277 19.34 1.07 -15.20
N LEU A 278 20.43 1.80 -15.43
CA LEU A 278 21.59 1.84 -14.52
C LEU A 278 21.22 2.36 -13.12
N GLU A 279 20.35 3.37 -13.03
CA GLU A 279 19.87 3.89 -11.75
C GLU A 279 19.06 2.84 -10.97
N ASN A 280 18.13 2.15 -11.64
CA ASN A 280 17.32 1.13 -10.98
C ASN A 280 18.12 -0.13 -10.63
N LEU A 281 19.14 -0.49 -11.42
CA LEU A 281 20.01 -1.64 -11.14
C LEU A 281 20.70 -1.55 -9.77
N LYS A 282 20.91 -0.35 -9.23
CA LYS A 282 21.50 -0.13 -7.90
C LYS A 282 20.61 -0.60 -6.75
N THR A 283 19.30 -0.72 -6.97
CA THR A 283 18.30 -0.96 -5.91
C THR A 283 17.56 -2.28 -6.06
N VAL A 284 17.69 -2.97 -7.19
CA VAL A 284 16.96 -4.21 -7.48
C VAL A 284 17.88 -5.42 -7.48
N SER A 285 17.37 -6.56 -7.01
CA SER A 285 18.06 -7.85 -7.16
C SER A 285 18.21 -8.24 -8.64
N ARG A 286 19.09 -9.19 -8.95
CA ARG A 286 19.26 -9.73 -10.32
C ARG A 286 17.93 -10.20 -10.94
N VAL A 287 17.05 -10.82 -10.16
CA VAL A 287 15.72 -11.26 -10.63
C VAL A 287 14.81 -10.05 -10.87
N GLY A 288 14.87 -9.04 -9.99
CA GLY A 288 14.19 -7.76 -10.18
C GLY A 288 14.65 -7.04 -11.46
N ALA A 289 15.95 -7.02 -11.72
CA ALA A 289 16.55 -6.46 -12.94
C ALA A 289 16.03 -7.17 -14.20
N GLN A 290 15.94 -8.51 -14.18
CA GLN A 290 15.36 -9.29 -15.28
C GLN A 290 13.90 -8.92 -15.54
N GLN A 291 13.08 -8.85 -14.48
CA GLN A 291 11.67 -8.47 -14.59
C GLN A 291 11.50 -7.04 -15.08
N MET A 292 12.30 -6.10 -14.56
CA MET A 292 12.31 -4.70 -14.97
C MET A 292 12.65 -4.55 -16.45
N CYS A 293 13.78 -5.11 -16.89
CA CYS A 293 14.21 -5.06 -18.29
C CYS A 293 13.19 -5.74 -19.22
N GLY A 294 12.61 -6.87 -18.78
CA GLY A 294 11.54 -7.54 -19.52
C GLY A 294 10.28 -6.69 -19.66
N SER A 295 9.89 -5.98 -18.61
CA SER A 295 8.71 -5.10 -18.60
C SER A 295 8.92 -3.87 -19.46
N LEU A 296 10.07 -3.21 -19.34
CA LEU A 296 10.45 -2.08 -20.18
C LEU A 296 10.46 -2.48 -21.66
N ARG A 297 10.96 -3.68 -21.98
CA ARG A 297 10.95 -4.21 -23.35
C ARG A 297 9.54 -4.40 -23.90
N MET A 298 8.60 -4.86 -23.08
CA MET A 298 7.20 -4.97 -23.51
C MET A 298 6.55 -3.61 -23.71
N TYR A 299 6.87 -2.65 -22.84
CA TYR A 299 6.34 -1.29 -22.94
C TYR A 299 6.84 -0.57 -24.20
N LEU A 300 8.15 -0.58 -24.47
CA LEU A 300 8.69 0.01 -25.70
C LEU A 300 8.14 -0.65 -26.97
N ARG A 301 7.84 -1.96 -26.95
CA ARG A 301 7.19 -2.63 -28.08
C ARG A 301 5.75 -2.17 -28.28
N PHE A 302 5.03 -1.91 -27.19
CA PHE A 302 3.68 -1.37 -27.24
C PHE A 302 3.68 0.06 -27.80
N LEU A 303 4.53 0.95 -27.28
CA LEU A 303 4.69 2.33 -27.79
C LEU A 303 5.11 2.33 -29.27
N ALA A 304 6.09 1.51 -29.65
CA ALA A 304 6.49 1.36 -31.05
C ALA A 304 5.36 0.84 -31.95
N SER A 305 4.46 -0.01 -31.44
CA SER A 305 3.29 -0.48 -32.20
C SER A 305 2.24 0.61 -32.45
N ARG A 306 2.27 1.69 -31.67
CA ARG A 306 1.47 2.91 -31.84
C ARG A 306 2.20 4.00 -32.62
N GLY A 307 3.46 3.79 -33.00
CA GLY A 307 4.31 4.79 -33.65
C GLY A 307 4.84 5.87 -32.71
N GLU A 308 4.73 5.68 -31.39
CA GLU A 308 5.04 6.72 -30.39
C GLU A 308 6.51 6.76 -29.97
N CYS A 309 7.29 5.72 -30.29
CA CYS A 309 8.73 5.71 -30.10
C CYS A 309 9.45 4.89 -31.17
N LEU A 310 10.76 5.08 -31.31
CA LEU A 310 11.58 4.33 -32.27
C LEU A 310 11.64 2.82 -31.90
N PRO A 311 11.29 1.89 -32.82
CA PRO A 311 11.37 0.46 -32.55
C PRO A 311 12.77 -0.03 -32.13
N ALA A 312 13.82 0.65 -32.58
CA ALA A 312 15.21 0.32 -32.28
C ALA A 312 15.56 0.46 -30.77
N LEU A 313 14.82 1.24 -30.00
CA LEU A 313 15.06 1.45 -28.55
C LEU A 313 14.94 0.15 -27.74
N VAL A 314 14.19 -0.83 -28.23
CA VAL A 314 14.14 -2.19 -27.68
C VAL A 314 15.53 -2.81 -27.56
N GLY A 315 16.44 -2.47 -28.49
CA GLY A 315 17.83 -2.92 -28.53
C GLY A 315 18.74 -2.26 -27.49
N ALA A 316 18.37 -1.09 -26.96
CA ALA A 316 19.11 -0.43 -25.88
C ALA A 316 18.95 -1.17 -24.53
N ILE A 317 17.94 -2.04 -24.40
CA ILE A 317 17.70 -2.79 -23.17
C ILE A 317 18.63 -4.01 -23.09
N PRO A 318 19.58 -4.06 -22.14
CA PRO A 318 20.51 -5.18 -22.04
C PRO A 318 19.80 -6.50 -21.75
N ARG A 319 20.42 -7.58 -22.18
CA ARG A 319 20.04 -8.93 -21.75
C ARG A 319 20.72 -9.22 -20.43
N ILE A 320 19.96 -9.20 -19.34
CA ILE A 320 20.46 -9.63 -18.04
C ILE A 320 20.71 -11.16 -18.10
N PRO A 321 21.95 -11.64 -17.89
CA PRO A 321 22.28 -13.05 -18.02
C PRO A 321 21.41 -13.93 -17.12
N ARG A 322 20.94 -15.05 -17.69
CA ARG A 322 20.23 -16.10 -16.96
C ARG A 322 20.79 -17.46 -17.37
N TRP A 323 21.74 -17.94 -16.59
CA TRP A 323 22.27 -19.28 -16.72
C TRP A 323 21.19 -20.29 -16.30
N ARG A 324 20.78 -21.13 -17.25
CA ARG A 324 19.76 -22.16 -17.00
C ARG A 324 20.32 -23.16 -15.98
N LEU A 325 19.49 -23.59 -15.04
CA LEU A 325 19.89 -24.53 -13.98
C LEU A 325 21.08 -24.05 -13.13
N ALA A 326 21.32 -22.75 -12.97
CA ALA A 326 22.48 -22.28 -12.19
C ALA A 326 22.39 -22.58 -10.68
N THR A 327 21.18 -22.80 -10.17
CA THR A 327 20.92 -22.97 -8.74
C THR A 327 20.49 -24.40 -8.42
N LEU A 328 20.70 -24.82 -7.18
CA LEU A 328 20.05 -26.00 -6.63
C LEU A 328 18.61 -25.68 -6.19
N PRO A 329 17.66 -26.62 -6.32
CA PRO A 329 16.37 -26.51 -5.66
C PRO A 329 16.58 -26.32 -4.16
N ARG A 330 15.89 -25.34 -3.57
CA ARG A 330 15.83 -25.21 -2.11
C ARG A 330 14.72 -26.12 -1.60
N TYR A 331 15.02 -26.93 -0.59
CA TYR A 331 14.09 -27.86 0.01
C TYR A 331 14.39 -28.04 1.50
N ILE A 332 13.39 -28.54 2.21
CA ILE A 332 13.45 -29.08 3.58
C ILE A 332 13.17 -30.59 3.56
N LEU A 333 13.67 -31.31 4.56
CA LEU A 333 13.50 -32.76 4.69
C LEU A 333 12.07 -33.13 5.13
N ASN A 334 11.71 -34.40 5.00
CA ASN A 334 10.35 -34.88 5.30
C ASN A 334 9.95 -34.57 6.76
N ASP A 335 10.83 -34.84 7.72
CA ASP A 335 10.57 -34.54 9.13
C ASP A 335 10.27 -33.05 9.38
N ASP A 336 10.97 -32.16 8.68
CA ASP A 336 10.70 -30.72 8.74
C ASP A 336 9.35 -30.37 8.12
N VAL A 337 8.97 -31.03 7.01
CA VAL A 337 7.65 -30.85 6.39
C VAL A 337 6.55 -31.24 7.37
N GLU A 338 6.69 -32.38 8.04
CA GLU A 338 5.72 -32.84 9.04
C GLU A 338 5.65 -31.89 10.24
N ARG A 339 6.79 -31.40 10.75
CA ARG A 339 6.83 -30.36 11.81
C ARG A 339 6.12 -29.08 11.38
N VAL A 340 6.31 -28.64 10.13
CA VAL A 340 5.65 -27.45 9.58
C VAL A 340 4.14 -27.64 9.51
N ILE A 341 3.66 -28.80 9.06
CA ILE A 341 2.23 -29.11 9.02
C ILE A 341 1.65 -29.17 10.44
N ALA A 342 2.34 -29.85 11.36
CA ALA A 342 1.92 -30.00 12.77
C ALA A 342 1.95 -28.68 13.56
N SER A 343 2.70 -27.67 13.12
CA SER A 343 2.75 -26.34 13.76
C SER A 343 1.46 -25.51 13.65
N CYS A 344 0.45 -26.01 12.94
CA CYS A 344 -0.84 -25.35 12.78
C CYS A 344 -1.78 -25.74 13.91
N ASP A 345 -2.32 -24.73 14.61
CA ASP A 345 -3.24 -24.94 15.73
C ASP A 345 -4.62 -25.43 15.25
N PRO A 346 -5.02 -26.68 15.55
CA PRO A 346 -6.28 -27.25 15.07
C PRO A 346 -7.51 -26.63 15.75
N THR A 347 -7.34 -25.88 16.84
CA THR A 347 -8.45 -25.26 17.58
C THR A 347 -8.87 -23.91 17.00
N THR A 348 -8.08 -23.35 16.07
CA THR A 348 -8.35 -22.04 15.49
C THR A 348 -8.79 -22.14 14.03
N PRO A 349 -9.73 -21.29 13.58
CA PRO A 349 -10.11 -21.25 12.15
C PRO A 349 -8.93 -20.95 11.22
N ARG A 350 -7.96 -20.15 11.68
CA ARG A 350 -6.72 -19.88 10.94
C ARG A 350 -5.86 -21.13 10.82
N GLY A 351 -5.67 -21.89 11.89
CA GLY A 351 -4.82 -23.08 11.87
C GLY A 351 -5.41 -24.20 11.02
N LEU A 352 -6.72 -24.44 11.07
CA LEU A 352 -7.40 -25.39 10.16
C LEU A 352 -7.18 -25.01 8.69
N ARG A 353 -7.37 -23.73 8.35
CA ARG A 353 -7.11 -23.21 7.00
C ARG A 353 -5.66 -23.40 6.59
N ASP A 354 -4.73 -22.96 7.43
CA ASP A 354 -3.29 -22.99 7.14
C ASP A 354 -2.81 -24.44 6.98
N ARG A 355 -3.30 -25.38 7.80
CA ARG A 355 -3.02 -26.82 7.69
C ARG A 355 -3.46 -27.40 6.35
N ALA A 356 -4.69 -27.13 5.91
CA ALA A 356 -5.19 -27.59 4.61
C ALA A 356 -4.37 -27.02 3.45
N ILE A 357 -3.98 -25.74 3.51
CA ILE A 357 -3.08 -25.11 2.52
C ILE A 357 -1.73 -25.83 2.48
N LEU A 358 -1.12 -26.10 3.62
CA LEU A 358 0.20 -26.74 3.70
C LEU A 358 0.17 -28.17 3.15
N LEU A 359 -0.87 -28.94 3.48
CA LEU A 359 -1.05 -30.31 2.99
C LEU A 359 -1.21 -30.36 1.47
N LEU A 360 -2.02 -29.47 0.88
CA LEU A 360 -2.13 -29.35 -0.58
C LEU A 360 -0.77 -29.04 -1.25
N LEU A 361 0.05 -28.19 -0.62
CA LEU A 361 1.37 -27.84 -1.14
C LEU A 361 2.38 -28.98 -0.97
N ALA A 362 2.32 -29.72 0.14
CA ALA A 362 3.29 -30.75 0.50
C ALA A 362 2.99 -32.12 -0.12
N ARG A 363 1.72 -32.57 -0.10
CA ARG A 363 1.30 -33.89 -0.58
C ARG A 363 1.08 -33.93 -2.09
N LEU A 364 0.42 -32.90 -2.62
CA LEU A 364 0.05 -32.80 -4.04
C LEU A 364 0.98 -31.89 -4.84
N ALA A 365 2.00 -31.33 -4.19
CA ALA A 365 2.99 -30.44 -4.79
C ALA A 365 2.36 -29.26 -5.56
N LEU A 366 1.17 -28.78 -5.16
CA LEU A 366 0.44 -27.77 -5.91
C LEU A 366 1.20 -26.44 -5.98
N ARG A 367 0.93 -25.64 -7.03
CA ARG A 367 1.45 -24.27 -7.08
C ARG A 367 0.59 -23.39 -6.18
N ARG A 368 1.19 -22.35 -5.57
CA ARG A 368 0.42 -21.35 -4.79
C ARG A 368 -0.78 -20.76 -5.51
N GLY A 369 -0.66 -20.59 -6.83
CA GLY A 369 -1.74 -20.08 -7.67
C GLY A 369 -2.89 -21.08 -7.81
N ASP A 370 -2.61 -22.39 -7.82
CA ASP A 370 -3.64 -23.42 -7.85
C ASP A 370 -4.41 -23.42 -6.53
N VAL A 371 -3.69 -23.40 -5.40
CA VAL A 371 -4.31 -23.35 -4.05
C VAL A 371 -5.15 -22.10 -3.88
N ALA A 372 -4.62 -20.91 -4.22
CA ALA A 372 -5.36 -19.65 -4.09
C ALA A 372 -6.62 -19.58 -4.98
N ASN A 373 -6.65 -20.35 -6.08
CA ASN A 373 -7.76 -20.38 -7.02
C ASN A 373 -8.64 -21.64 -6.90
N LEU A 374 -8.39 -22.53 -5.95
CA LEU A 374 -9.20 -23.74 -5.80
C LEU A 374 -10.65 -23.36 -5.47
N ARG A 375 -11.61 -23.93 -6.20
CA ARG A 375 -13.05 -23.75 -5.97
C ARG A 375 -13.63 -24.99 -5.30
N LEU A 376 -14.76 -24.83 -4.60
CA LEU A 376 -15.46 -25.92 -3.93
C LEU A 376 -15.86 -27.03 -4.91
N GLN A 377 -16.34 -26.65 -6.10
CA GLN A 377 -16.69 -27.57 -7.19
C GLN A 377 -15.50 -28.31 -7.81
N ASP A 378 -14.26 -27.90 -7.52
CA ASP A 378 -13.07 -28.58 -8.04
C ASP A 378 -12.74 -29.84 -7.21
N ILE A 379 -13.43 -30.05 -6.08
CA ILE A 379 -13.27 -31.19 -5.19
C ILE A 379 -14.40 -32.18 -5.45
N ASP A 380 -14.02 -33.37 -5.91
CA ASP A 380 -14.90 -34.50 -6.13
C ASP A 380 -14.70 -35.48 -4.98
N TRP A 381 -15.59 -35.40 -3.98
CA TRP A 381 -15.48 -36.19 -2.75
C TRP A 381 -15.76 -37.67 -3.00
N ASP A 382 -16.70 -38.00 -3.89
CA ASP A 382 -17.09 -39.37 -4.20
C ASP A 382 -15.98 -40.12 -4.94
N ALA A 383 -15.35 -39.46 -5.91
CA ALA A 383 -14.23 -40.03 -6.66
C ALA A 383 -12.87 -39.87 -5.94
N ALA A 384 -12.83 -39.15 -4.81
CA ALA A 384 -11.60 -38.71 -4.15
C ALA A 384 -10.61 -38.04 -5.12
N LEU A 385 -11.09 -37.07 -5.90
CA LEU A 385 -10.29 -36.32 -6.87
C LEU A 385 -10.32 -34.81 -6.60
N ILE A 386 -9.23 -34.14 -6.95
CA ILE A 386 -9.13 -32.68 -6.96
C ILE A 386 -8.68 -32.18 -8.34
N ARG A 387 -9.45 -31.24 -8.90
CA ARG A 387 -9.21 -30.67 -10.23
C ARG A 387 -8.41 -29.38 -10.10
N VAL A 388 -7.32 -29.26 -10.87
CA VAL A 388 -6.43 -28.10 -10.85
C VAL A 388 -6.06 -27.64 -12.25
N ALA A 389 -6.25 -26.36 -12.55
CA ALA A 389 -6.06 -25.79 -13.89
C ALA A 389 -4.64 -25.28 -14.18
N GLY A 390 -3.77 -25.06 -13.19
CA GLY A 390 -2.40 -24.62 -13.45
C GLY A 390 -2.26 -23.22 -14.08
N LYS A 391 -1.03 -22.86 -14.48
CA LYS A 391 -0.73 -21.62 -15.24
C LYS A 391 -1.18 -21.72 -16.72
N THR A 392 -1.26 -22.95 -17.22
CA THR A 392 -1.67 -23.26 -18.58
C THR A 392 -3.08 -23.81 -18.47
N ARG A 393 -4.09 -23.17 -19.06
CA ARG A 393 -5.56 -23.38 -18.91
C ARG A 393 -6.10 -24.83 -19.11
N TYR A 394 -5.37 -25.83 -18.65
CA TYR A 394 -5.57 -27.26 -18.83
C TYR A 394 -5.77 -27.85 -17.44
N THR A 395 -6.98 -28.35 -17.22
CA THR A 395 -7.38 -28.94 -15.94
C THR A 395 -6.88 -30.38 -15.87
N VAL A 396 -6.26 -30.73 -14.75
CA VAL A 396 -5.83 -32.09 -14.42
C VAL A 396 -6.53 -32.52 -13.14
N ALA A 397 -7.05 -33.75 -13.10
CA ALA A 397 -7.53 -34.38 -11.89
C ALA A 397 -6.36 -35.10 -11.19
N LEU A 398 -6.22 -34.86 -9.88
CA LEU A 398 -5.24 -35.52 -9.02
C LEU A 398 -6.01 -36.32 -7.96
N PRO A 399 -5.47 -37.44 -7.45
CA PRO A 399 -6.05 -38.09 -6.28
C PRO A 399 -6.07 -37.12 -5.11
N LEU A 400 -7.08 -37.25 -4.25
CA LEU A 400 -7.22 -36.52 -2.99
C LEU A 400 -6.84 -37.48 -1.84
N PRO A 401 -5.59 -37.40 -1.31
CA PRO A 401 -5.19 -38.21 -0.17
C PRO A 401 -6.09 -37.93 1.04
N GLN A 402 -6.32 -38.96 1.86
CA GLN A 402 -7.23 -38.88 3.02
C GLN A 402 -6.86 -37.72 3.95
N ASP A 403 -5.58 -37.55 4.28
CA ASP A 403 -5.12 -36.49 5.19
C ASP A 403 -5.38 -35.08 4.65
N VAL A 404 -5.30 -34.90 3.32
CA VAL A 404 -5.67 -33.67 2.62
C VAL A 404 -7.18 -33.48 2.62
N GLY A 405 -7.95 -34.52 2.33
CA GLY A 405 -9.41 -34.52 2.34
C GLY A 405 -9.97 -34.12 3.71
N ASP A 406 -9.51 -34.76 4.77
CA ASP A 406 -9.90 -34.47 6.15
C ASP A 406 -9.59 -33.02 6.54
N ALA A 407 -8.42 -32.52 6.14
CA ALA A 407 -8.05 -31.12 6.41
C ALA A 407 -8.94 -30.12 5.67
N LEU A 408 -9.30 -30.42 4.43
CA LEU A 408 -10.20 -29.60 3.64
C LEU A 408 -11.60 -29.62 4.22
N ALA A 409 -12.15 -30.79 4.55
CA ALA A 409 -13.46 -30.95 5.17
C ALA A 409 -13.53 -30.18 6.50
N ALA A 410 -12.57 -30.40 7.39
CA ALA A 410 -12.51 -29.70 8.68
C ALA A 410 -12.47 -28.17 8.53
N TYR A 411 -11.72 -27.65 7.55
CA TYR A 411 -11.73 -26.22 7.26
C TYR A 411 -13.07 -25.75 6.68
N ILE A 412 -13.58 -26.43 5.66
CA ILE A 412 -14.80 -26.03 4.93
C ILE A 412 -16.01 -26.05 5.85
N GLU A 413 -16.15 -27.07 6.69
CA GLU A 413 -17.32 -27.28 7.55
C GLU A 413 -17.27 -26.45 8.84
N HIS A 414 -16.09 -26.29 9.45
CA HIS A 414 -16.00 -25.73 10.81
C HIS A 414 -15.34 -24.36 10.90
N ALA A 415 -14.62 -23.90 9.87
CA ALA A 415 -13.77 -22.71 9.96
C ALA A 415 -13.89 -21.72 8.80
N ARG A 416 -14.43 -22.14 7.65
CA ARG A 416 -14.57 -21.29 6.48
C ARG A 416 -15.64 -20.22 6.75
N PRO A 417 -15.28 -18.92 6.71
CA PRO A 417 -16.25 -17.85 6.92
C PRO A 417 -17.39 -17.92 5.87
N PRO A 418 -18.64 -17.66 6.27
CA PRO A 418 -19.76 -17.64 5.35
C PRO A 418 -19.65 -16.41 4.45
N VAL A 419 -19.27 -16.62 3.19
CA VAL A 419 -19.07 -15.58 2.18
C VAL A 419 -19.63 -16.05 0.84
N GLU A 420 -20.18 -15.11 0.06
CA GLU A 420 -20.66 -15.36 -1.30
C GLU A 420 -19.49 -15.53 -2.29
N SER A 421 -18.84 -16.68 -2.22
CA SER A 421 -17.74 -17.05 -3.10
C SER A 421 -17.63 -18.56 -3.16
N ASP A 422 -17.32 -19.10 -4.34
CA ASP A 422 -17.04 -20.51 -4.58
C ASP A 422 -15.60 -20.92 -4.25
N ARG A 423 -14.69 -19.96 -4.00
CA ARG A 423 -13.29 -20.24 -3.61
C ARG A 423 -13.23 -20.98 -2.28
N VAL A 424 -12.41 -22.03 -2.22
CA VAL A 424 -12.19 -22.81 -0.98
C VAL A 424 -11.61 -21.89 0.10
N PHE A 425 -10.47 -21.27 -0.17
CA PHE A 425 -9.72 -20.52 0.83
C PHE A 425 -10.09 -19.04 0.91
N ILE A 426 -10.48 -18.63 2.11
CA ILE A 426 -10.86 -17.26 2.47
C ILE A 426 -9.83 -16.67 3.45
N ARG A 427 -9.69 -15.35 3.45
CA ARG A 427 -8.89 -14.65 4.46
C ARG A 427 -9.42 -14.94 5.87
N SER A 428 -8.53 -15.22 6.82
CA SER A 428 -8.88 -15.38 8.24
C SER A 428 -9.10 -14.06 8.99
N ILE A 429 -8.99 -12.92 8.29
CA ILE A 429 -9.19 -11.59 8.86
C ILE A 429 -10.11 -10.78 7.94
N ALA A 430 -10.89 -9.88 8.55
CA ALA A 430 -11.76 -8.98 7.82
C ALA A 430 -10.99 -8.08 6.80
N PRO A 431 -11.59 -7.77 5.64
CA PRO A 431 -12.88 -8.27 5.20
C PRO A 431 -12.70 -9.74 4.75
N TYR A 432 -13.63 -10.60 5.17
CA TYR A 432 -13.61 -12.02 4.83
C TYR A 432 -13.91 -12.16 3.33
N LYS A 433 -12.86 -12.25 2.53
CA LYS A 433 -12.91 -12.34 1.08
C LYS A 433 -11.90 -13.37 0.59
N PRO A 434 -12.05 -13.93 -0.62
CA PRO A 434 -11.03 -14.75 -1.23
C PRO A 434 -9.69 -14.02 -1.34
N PHE A 435 -8.62 -14.78 -1.50
CA PHE A 435 -7.32 -14.18 -1.78
C PHE A 435 -7.33 -13.48 -3.14
N THR A 436 -6.91 -12.21 -3.17
CA THR A 436 -6.80 -11.42 -4.42
C THR A 436 -5.67 -11.94 -5.31
N ASP A 437 -4.63 -12.50 -4.72
CA ASP A 437 -3.50 -13.10 -5.43
C ASP A 437 -2.91 -14.29 -4.65
N ALA A 438 -1.87 -14.93 -5.19
CA ALA A 438 -1.25 -16.11 -4.59
C ALA A 438 -0.15 -15.80 -3.56
N GLY A 439 0.15 -14.52 -3.31
CA GLY A 439 1.14 -14.04 -2.34
C GLY A 439 0.82 -14.47 -0.90
N PRO A 440 -0.41 -14.31 -0.40
CA PRO A 440 -0.82 -14.76 0.94
C PRO A 440 -0.49 -16.23 1.24
N ILE A 441 -0.58 -17.12 0.26
CA ILE A 441 -0.19 -18.53 0.43
C ILE A 441 1.30 -18.66 0.80
N SER A 442 2.15 -17.80 0.24
CA SER A 442 3.58 -17.77 0.59
C SER A 442 3.85 -17.22 1.98
N ILE A 443 2.96 -16.34 2.48
CA ILE A 443 3.01 -15.83 3.86
C ILE A 443 2.61 -16.94 4.83
N VAL A 444 1.54 -17.70 4.53
CA VAL A 444 1.13 -18.87 5.32
C VAL A 444 2.29 -19.85 5.51
N VAL A 445 3.00 -20.19 4.44
CA VAL A 445 4.18 -21.07 4.52
C VAL A 445 5.30 -20.45 5.35
N SER A 446 5.59 -19.15 5.16
CA SER A 446 6.64 -18.45 5.92
C SER A 446 6.31 -18.41 7.43
N ASP A 447 5.04 -18.18 7.78
CA ASP A 447 4.60 -18.14 9.17
C ASP A 447 4.65 -19.55 9.79
N ALA A 448 4.28 -20.59 9.04
CA ALA A 448 4.36 -21.97 9.51
C ALA A 448 5.80 -22.44 9.74
N LEU A 449 6.73 -22.10 8.84
CA LEU A 449 8.16 -22.38 9.01
C LEU A 449 8.70 -21.76 10.31
N LYS A 450 8.35 -20.50 10.57
CA LYS A 450 8.73 -19.81 11.82
C LYS A 450 8.15 -20.50 13.05
N ARG A 451 6.86 -20.84 13.04
CA ARG A 451 6.22 -21.56 14.16
C ARG A 451 6.87 -22.91 14.43
N ALA A 452 7.31 -23.61 13.38
CA ALA A 452 7.97 -24.91 13.48
C ALA A 452 9.46 -24.83 13.86
N GLY A 453 10.02 -23.62 14.03
CA GLY A 453 11.45 -23.42 14.31
C GLY A 453 12.36 -23.84 13.14
N VAL A 454 11.84 -23.84 11.91
CA VAL A 454 12.61 -24.12 10.69
C VAL A 454 13.15 -22.80 10.14
N ASP A 455 14.10 -22.22 10.88
CA ASP A 455 14.65 -20.89 10.57
C ASP A 455 15.85 -21.00 9.63
N ASN A 456 15.63 -20.65 8.37
CA ASN A 456 16.70 -20.35 7.43
C ASN A 456 16.27 -19.20 6.51
N PRO A 457 17.04 -18.11 6.43
CA PRO A 457 16.67 -16.93 5.66
C PRO A 457 16.43 -17.21 4.17
N ASN A 458 16.99 -18.30 3.65
CA ASN A 458 16.86 -18.74 2.26
C ASN A 458 15.60 -19.58 1.99
N LEU A 459 14.92 -20.10 3.01
CA LEU A 459 13.73 -20.93 2.90
C LEU A 459 12.48 -20.05 2.94
N ARG A 460 11.93 -19.71 1.78
CA ARG A 460 10.76 -18.81 1.70
C ARG A 460 9.75 -19.25 0.67
N GLY A 461 8.48 -19.09 1.05
CA GLY A 461 7.32 -19.15 0.17
C GLY A 461 6.91 -20.54 -0.28
N ALA A 462 5.75 -20.60 -0.93
CA ALA A 462 5.07 -21.84 -1.26
C ALA A 462 5.81 -22.77 -2.23
N HIS A 463 6.74 -22.24 -3.03
CA HIS A 463 7.56 -23.07 -3.91
C HIS A 463 8.52 -23.97 -3.14
N LEU A 464 8.85 -23.65 -1.88
CA LEU A 464 9.69 -24.48 -1.04
C LEU A 464 9.10 -25.89 -0.86
N LEU A 465 7.85 -25.98 -0.38
CA LEU A 465 7.20 -27.28 -0.13
C LEU A 465 7.03 -28.10 -1.41
N ARG A 466 6.76 -27.43 -2.53
CA ARG A 466 6.73 -28.08 -3.85
C ARG A 466 8.09 -28.62 -4.28
N HIS A 467 9.18 -27.88 -4.03
CA HIS A 467 10.53 -28.37 -4.29
C HIS A 467 10.89 -29.51 -3.33
N SER A 468 10.49 -29.45 -2.06
CA SER A 468 10.64 -30.55 -1.10
C SER A 468 9.95 -31.83 -1.55
N ALA A 469 8.69 -31.77 -1.96
CA ALA A 469 7.97 -32.95 -2.45
C ALA A 469 8.74 -33.63 -3.59
N ALA A 470 9.17 -32.85 -4.57
CA ALA A 470 9.92 -33.35 -5.72
C ALA A 470 11.31 -33.89 -5.35
N THR A 471 12.07 -33.16 -4.54
CA THR A 471 13.39 -33.62 -4.07
C THR A 471 13.26 -34.90 -3.26
N ASN A 472 12.27 -35.01 -2.38
CA ASN A 472 12.06 -36.20 -1.57
C ASN A 472 11.70 -37.40 -2.45
N MET A 473 10.84 -37.24 -3.46
CA MET A 473 10.54 -38.30 -4.43
C MET A 473 11.80 -38.82 -5.13
N VAL A 474 12.64 -37.91 -5.64
CA VAL A 474 13.91 -38.28 -6.29
C VAL A 474 14.80 -39.04 -5.31
N ARG A 475 14.95 -38.55 -4.08
CA ARG A 475 15.75 -39.20 -3.04
C ARG A 475 15.22 -40.57 -2.62
N SER A 476 13.92 -40.79 -2.76
CA SER A 476 13.27 -42.09 -2.55
C SER A 476 13.30 -43.00 -3.79
N GLY A 477 14.02 -42.61 -4.86
CA GLY A 477 14.23 -43.43 -6.06
C GLY A 477 13.19 -43.24 -7.16
N ALA A 478 12.31 -42.24 -7.08
CA ALA A 478 11.37 -41.95 -8.16
C ALA A 478 12.09 -41.42 -9.41
N THR A 479 11.62 -41.82 -10.59
CA THR A 479 12.15 -41.31 -11.86
C THR A 479 11.82 -39.83 -12.06
N LEU A 480 12.64 -39.12 -12.84
CA LEU A 480 12.36 -37.73 -13.19
C LEU A 480 11.04 -37.58 -13.95
N ASP A 481 10.60 -38.60 -14.70
CA ASP A 481 9.31 -38.59 -15.38
C ASP A 481 8.15 -38.63 -14.39
N ALA A 482 8.23 -39.47 -13.35
CA ALA A 482 7.24 -39.52 -12.28
C ALA A 482 7.15 -38.18 -11.53
N VAL A 483 8.30 -37.56 -11.24
CA VAL A 483 8.37 -36.22 -10.63
C VAL A 483 7.75 -35.17 -11.57
N GLY A 484 8.07 -35.22 -12.86
CA GLY A 484 7.52 -34.33 -13.88
C GLY A 484 6.00 -34.43 -13.99
N ALA A 485 5.46 -35.65 -13.92
CA ALA A 485 4.03 -35.93 -13.93
C ALA A 485 3.33 -35.35 -12.69
N LEU A 486 3.80 -35.66 -11.47
CA LEU A 486 3.22 -35.12 -10.23
C LEU A 486 3.27 -33.58 -10.22
N LEU A 487 4.42 -33.01 -10.58
CA LEU A 487 4.59 -31.57 -10.64
C LEU A 487 3.81 -30.92 -11.80
N ARG A 488 3.31 -31.70 -12.77
CA ARG A 488 2.68 -31.19 -13.99
C ARG A 488 3.63 -30.24 -14.71
N HIS A 489 4.82 -30.73 -15.00
CA HIS A 489 5.81 -30.06 -15.86
C HIS A 489 5.55 -30.44 -17.32
N ARG A 490 5.49 -29.43 -18.19
CA ARG A 490 5.30 -29.66 -19.64
C ARG A 490 6.58 -30.03 -20.37
N SER A 491 7.71 -29.74 -19.76
CA SER A 491 9.02 -29.87 -20.39
C SER A 491 9.95 -30.61 -19.42
N PRO A 492 10.61 -31.69 -19.86
CA PRO A 492 11.59 -32.42 -19.05
C PRO A 492 12.71 -31.52 -18.53
N GLU A 493 13.08 -30.48 -19.28
CA GLU A 493 14.08 -29.49 -18.89
C GLU A 493 13.71 -28.73 -17.61
N THR A 494 12.42 -28.61 -17.31
CA THR A 494 11.95 -28.02 -16.05
C THR A 494 12.20 -28.96 -14.87
N THR A 495 12.11 -30.27 -15.10
CA THR A 495 12.34 -31.31 -14.10
C THR A 495 13.82 -31.63 -13.92
N ALA A 496 14.65 -31.39 -14.93
CA ALA A 496 16.10 -31.64 -14.90
C ALA A 496 16.84 -30.93 -13.75
N ILE A 497 16.25 -29.89 -13.16
CA ILE A 497 16.82 -29.24 -11.97
C ILE A 497 16.93 -30.19 -10.76
N TYR A 498 16.06 -31.20 -10.66
CA TYR A 498 16.05 -32.14 -9.54
C TYR A 498 17.06 -33.29 -9.71
N ALA A 499 17.61 -33.51 -10.90
CA ALA A 499 18.70 -34.47 -11.10
C ALA A 499 19.92 -34.14 -10.20
N LYS A 500 20.09 -32.87 -9.85
CA LYS A 500 21.20 -32.37 -9.04
C LYS A 500 21.14 -32.73 -7.56
N VAL A 501 19.97 -33.15 -7.09
CA VAL A 501 19.75 -33.56 -5.68
C VAL A 501 19.62 -35.06 -5.54
N ASP A 502 19.75 -35.80 -6.65
CA ASP A 502 19.83 -37.25 -6.68
C ASP A 502 21.27 -37.70 -6.39
N THR A 503 21.66 -37.69 -5.12
CA THR A 503 22.99 -38.12 -4.72
C THR A 503 23.25 -39.59 -5.07
N THR A 504 22.22 -40.43 -5.06
CA THR A 504 22.32 -41.85 -5.39
C THR A 504 22.71 -42.04 -6.86
N MET A 505 22.02 -41.36 -7.78
CA MET A 505 22.38 -41.40 -9.21
C MET A 505 23.71 -40.71 -9.47
N LEU A 506 24.02 -39.60 -8.81
CA LEU A 506 25.30 -38.91 -8.95
C LEU A 506 26.49 -39.78 -8.49
N MET A 507 26.31 -40.62 -7.46
CA MET A 507 27.35 -41.55 -7.01
C MET A 507 27.71 -42.61 -8.06
N GLN A 508 26.79 -42.99 -8.95
CA GLN A 508 27.06 -43.98 -10.00
C GLN A 508 28.05 -43.47 -11.05
N VAL A 509 28.15 -42.16 -11.23
CA VAL A 509 29.07 -41.51 -12.18
C VAL A 509 30.26 -40.86 -11.48
N ALA A 510 30.29 -40.89 -10.14
CA ALA A 510 31.40 -40.36 -9.36
C ALA A 510 32.63 -41.27 -9.54
N GLN A 511 33.74 -40.68 -9.96
CA GLN A 511 35.01 -41.41 -10.08
C GLN A 511 35.54 -41.76 -8.69
N PRO A 512 36.17 -42.94 -8.51
CA PRO A 512 36.82 -43.30 -7.26
C PRO A 512 37.84 -42.23 -6.85
N TRP A 513 37.86 -41.89 -5.56
CA TRP A 513 38.86 -40.97 -5.04
C TRP A 513 40.24 -41.62 -5.09
N ILE A 514 41.20 -40.97 -5.77
CA ILE A 514 42.51 -41.55 -6.13
C ILE A 514 43.49 -41.60 -4.94
N GLY A 515 43.15 -40.98 -3.80
CA GLY A 515 44.06 -40.87 -2.64
C GLY A 515 43.62 -41.64 -1.40
N ARG A 516 44.43 -42.57 -0.89
CA ARG A 516 44.29 -43.07 0.49
C ARG A 516 44.55 -41.92 1.46
N ALA A 517 43.53 -41.47 2.19
CA ALA A 517 43.76 -40.69 3.41
C ALA A 517 44.28 -41.65 4.49
N THR A 518 45.60 -41.87 4.52
CA THR A 518 46.28 -42.46 5.67
C THR A 518 46.42 -41.38 6.73
N TRP A 519 45.50 -41.33 7.67
CA TRP A 519 45.75 -40.64 8.94
C TRP A 519 46.78 -41.48 9.70
N ARG A 520 47.97 -40.93 9.92
CA ARG A 520 48.93 -41.46 10.92
C ARG A 520 48.58 -40.91 12.28
#